data_AF-S5CHV8-F1
#
_entry.id   AF-S5CHV8-F1
#
_cell.length_a   1.000
_cell.length_b   1.000
_cell.length_c   1.000
_cell.angle_alpha   90.00
_cell.angle_beta   90.00
_cell.angle_gamma   90.00
#
_symmetry.space_group_name_H-M   'P 1'
#
loop_
_entity.id
_entity.type
_entity.pdbx_description
1 polymer ?
#
loop_
_entity_poly.entity_id
_entity_poly.type
_entity_poly.pdbx_seq_one_letter_code
_entity_poly.pdbx_strand_id
1 'polypeptide(L)'
;MMNMMTDLSCGPSSMTELTAAAAPAGSGSSAAVAAGSSEKMGRGKIEIKRIENTTNRQVTFCKRRNGLLKKAYELSVLCDAEVALIVFSS
;
A
#
# COMPACT_ATOMS: atom_id res chain seq x y z
N MET A 1 -13.11 13.11 17.29
CA MET A 1 -13.64 13.09 15.91
C MET A 1 -12.63 13.85 15.06
N MET A 2 -11.86 13.31 14.13
CA MET A 2 -12.01 12.10 13.32
C MET A 2 -10.67 11.34 13.31
N ASN A 3 -10.65 10.14 13.88
CA ASN A 3 -9.57 9.18 13.62
C ASN A 3 -9.71 8.72 12.16
N MET A 4 -9.02 9.37 11.23
CA MET A 4 -8.80 8.80 9.89
C MET A 4 -7.72 7.71 9.98
N MET A 5 -8.09 6.66 10.73
CA MET A 5 -7.49 5.35 10.73
C MET A 5 -7.89 4.64 9.42
N THR A 6 -7.57 5.22 8.27
CA THR A 6 -7.43 4.40 7.06
C THR A 6 -5.99 3.90 7.05
N ASP A 7 -5.69 3.03 8.01
CA ASP A 7 -4.58 2.09 7.93
C ASP A 7 -4.98 1.10 6.82
N LEU A 8 -4.92 1.59 5.59
CA LEU A 8 -5.02 0.77 4.39
C LEU A 8 -3.67 0.08 4.28
N SER A 9 -3.47 -0.88 5.17
CA SER A 9 -2.28 -1.67 5.36
C SER A 9 -1.99 -2.42 4.06
N CYS A 10 -1.12 -1.83 3.25
CA CYS A 10 -0.32 -2.62 2.34
C CYS A 10 0.71 -3.34 3.23
N GLY A 11 0.27 -4.43 3.86
CA GLY A 11 1.14 -5.32 4.63
C GLY A 11 2.24 -5.91 3.74
N PRO A 12 3.32 -6.45 4.35
CA PRO A 12 4.44 -7.04 3.61
C PRO A 12 3.92 -8.15 2.70
N SER A 13 4.30 -8.06 1.43
CA SER A 13 3.97 -9.03 0.39
C SER A 13 4.57 -10.40 0.72
N SER A 14 3.81 -11.26 1.40
CA SER A 14 3.91 -12.72 1.25
C SER A 14 2.65 -13.42 1.76
N MET A 15 1.94 -14.02 0.80
CA MET A 15 1.09 -15.22 0.91
C MET A 15 -0.13 -15.20 1.84
N THR A 16 -1.32 -15.22 1.24
CA THR A 16 -2.27 -16.31 1.49
C THR A 16 -3.19 -16.45 0.29
N GLU A 17 -3.01 -17.57 -0.40
CA GLU A 17 -3.98 -18.13 -1.34
C GLU A 17 -5.35 -18.22 -0.67
N LEU A 18 -6.40 -17.79 -1.36
CA LEU A 18 -7.74 -18.31 -1.11
C LEU A 18 -7.92 -19.54 -2.02
N THR A 19 -7.09 -20.56 -1.81
CA THR A 19 -7.49 -21.94 -2.08
C THR A 19 -7.98 -22.49 -0.75
N ALA A 20 -9.22 -22.96 -0.72
CA ALA A 20 -9.74 -23.67 0.42
C ALA A 20 -9.11 -25.07 0.45
N ALA A 21 -8.77 -25.48 1.68
CA ALA A 21 -8.52 -26.83 2.17
C ALA A 21 -7.06 -27.30 2.37
N ALA A 22 -6.84 -27.72 3.62
CA ALA A 22 -5.80 -28.59 4.17
C ALA A 22 -4.49 -27.97 4.70
N ALA A 23 -4.30 -28.08 6.02
CA ALA A 23 -3.09 -27.80 6.79
C ALA A 23 -1.91 -28.73 6.42
N PRO A 24 -0.66 -28.45 6.86
CA PRO A 24 -0.22 -28.99 8.16
C PRO A 24 0.72 -28.08 8.99
N ALA A 25 0.96 -28.53 10.24
CA ALA A 25 1.75 -27.88 11.29
C ALA A 25 3.26 -28.22 11.25
N GLY A 26 4.08 -27.38 11.92
CA GLY A 26 5.50 -27.62 12.27
C GLY A 26 6.34 -26.33 12.20
N SER A 27 6.62 -25.66 13.33
CA SER A 27 7.80 -25.77 14.22
C SER A 27 8.97 -24.88 13.78
N GLY A 28 9.34 -23.91 14.62
CA GLY A 28 10.10 -22.72 14.24
C GLY A 28 11.62 -22.83 14.24
N SER A 29 12.27 -21.70 13.92
CA SER A 29 13.49 -21.20 14.56
C SER A 29 13.81 -19.80 14.04
N SER A 30 13.75 -18.86 14.97
CA SER A 30 14.58 -17.66 15.14
C SER A 30 15.51 -17.24 14.00
N ALA A 31 15.30 -16.02 13.50
CA ALA A 31 16.41 -15.11 13.21
C ALA A 31 15.90 -13.67 13.25
N ALA A 32 15.90 -13.09 14.44
CA ALA A 32 16.02 -11.65 14.58
C ALA A 32 17.28 -11.20 13.84
N VAL A 33 17.15 -10.33 12.85
CA VAL A 33 18.28 -9.53 12.37
C VAL A 33 17.86 -8.13 11.96
N ALA A 34 18.56 -7.19 12.58
CA ALA A 34 18.75 -5.80 12.21
C ALA A 34 17.51 -4.90 12.22
N ALA A 35 17.23 -4.39 13.43
CA ALA A 35 16.97 -2.96 13.58
C ALA A 35 18.19 -2.18 13.06
N GLY A 36 18.32 -2.08 11.73
CA GLY A 36 19.21 -1.16 11.08
C GLY A 36 18.58 0.23 11.20
N SER A 37 19.33 1.17 11.76
CA SER A 37 19.06 2.61 11.75
C SER A 37 18.62 3.02 10.35
N SER A 38 17.31 3.06 10.15
CA SER A 38 16.71 3.32 8.84
C SER A 38 16.66 4.83 8.68
N GLU A 39 17.82 5.39 8.32
CA GLU A 39 17.91 6.62 7.56
C GLU A 39 16.82 6.55 6.49
N LYS A 40 15.78 7.38 6.63
CA LYS A 40 14.63 7.38 5.71
C LYS A 40 15.16 7.81 4.35
N MET A 41 15.51 6.85 3.50
CA MET A 41 15.82 7.11 2.10
C MET A 41 14.67 7.97 1.55
N GLY A 42 15.02 9.16 1.07
CA GLY A 42 14.06 10.10 0.52
C GLY A 42 13.27 9.48 -0.65
N ARG A 43 12.24 10.19 -1.10
CA ARG A 43 11.44 9.74 -2.24
C ARG A 43 12.29 9.76 -3.52
N GLY A 44 12.73 8.60 -3.98
CA GLY A 44 13.43 8.46 -5.26
C GLY A 44 12.55 8.86 -6.45
N LYS A 45 13.12 9.57 -7.43
CA LYS A 45 12.47 9.85 -8.71
C LYS A 45 12.37 8.53 -9.49
N ILE A 46 11.18 8.23 -10.00
CA ILE A 46 10.93 7.07 -10.87
C ILE A 46 10.40 7.55 -12.22
N GLU A 47 10.75 6.86 -13.30
CA GLU A 47 10.19 7.12 -14.62
C GLU A 47 8.70 6.76 -14.65
N ILE A 48 7.91 7.53 -15.41
CA ILE A 48 6.48 7.24 -15.62
C ILE A 48 6.36 6.14 -16.68
N LYS A 49 6.57 4.90 -16.25
CA LYS A 49 6.40 3.66 -17.01
C LYS A 49 5.71 2.61 -16.13
N ARG A 50 5.21 1.52 -16.73
CA ARG A 50 4.64 0.40 -15.97
C ARG A 50 5.72 -0.21 -15.06
N ILE A 51 5.42 -0.36 -13.78
CA ILE A 51 6.34 -1.00 -12.83
C ILE A 51 6.27 -2.51 -13.05
N GLU A 52 7.38 -3.11 -13.49
CA GLU A 52 7.47 -4.54 -13.78
C GLU A 52 7.41 -5.38 -12.50
N ASN A 53 8.15 -4.97 -11.47
CA ASN A 53 8.15 -5.63 -10.18
C ASN A 53 6.77 -5.55 -9.50
N THR A 54 6.15 -6.71 -9.28
CA THR A 54 4.79 -6.83 -8.74
C THR A 54 4.66 -6.23 -7.34
N THR A 55 5.62 -6.47 -6.44
CA THR A 55 5.61 -5.93 -5.08
C THR A 55 5.68 -4.40 -5.09
N ASN A 56 6.61 -3.82 -5.86
CA ASN A 56 6.74 -2.37 -5.99
C ASN A 56 5.51 -1.75 -6.66
N ARG A 57 4.90 -2.46 -7.63
CA ARG A 57 3.66 -2.03 -8.28
C ARG A 57 2.51 -1.97 -7.28
N GLN A 58 2.33 -2.99 -6.45
CA GLN A 58 1.28 -3.04 -5.43
C GLN A 58 1.47 -1.95 -4.37
N VAL A 59 2.68 -1.82 -3.83
CA VAL A 59 2.99 -0.77 -2.83
C VAL A 59 2.81 0.62 -3.42
N THR A 60 3.24 0.85 -4.67
CA THR A 60 3.08 2.14 -5.35
C THR A 60 1.62 2.43 -5.66
N PHE A 61 0.85 1.45 -6.10
CA PHE A 61 -0.59 1.58 -6.32
C PHE A 61 -1.30 2.00 -5.03
N CYS A 62 -1.06 1.29 -3.92
CA CYS A 62 -1.63 1.62 -2.62
C CYS A 62 -1.26 3.05 -2.18
N LYS A 63 0.02 3.42 -2.25
CA LYS A 63 0.48 4.77 -1.88
C LYS A 63 -0.11 5.87 -2.77
N ARG A 64 -0.16 5.66 -4.09
CA ARG A 64 -0.67 6.66 -5.05
C ARG A 64 -2.19 6.79 -5.01
N ARG A 65 -2.93 5.68 -4.91
CA ARG A 65 -4.38 5.70 -4.72
C ARG A 65 -4.75 6.53 -3.49
N ASN A 66 -4.08 6.30 -2.37
CA ASN A 66 -4.33 7.05 -1.15
C ASN A 66 -3.98 8.55 -1.32
N GLY A 67 -2.91 8.87 -2.03
CA GLY A 67 -2.57 10.26 -2.38
C GLY A 67 -3.62 10.93 -3.26
N LEU A 68 -4.13 10.23 -4.28
CA LEU A 68 -5.18 10.73 -5.17
C LEU A 68 -6.50 10.96 -4.45
N LEU A 69 -6.92 10.02 -3.58
CA LEU A 69 -8.14 10.17 -2.77
C LEU A 69 -8.05 11.39 -1.85
N LYS A 70 -6.90 11.61 -1.21
CA LYS A 70 -6.68 12.82 -0.39
C LYS A 70 -6.79 14.10 -1.21
N LYS A 71 -6.24 14.12 -2.43
CA LYS A 71 -6.33 15.28 -3.31
C LYS A 71 -7.74 15.55 -3.84
N ALA A 72 -8.47 14.49 -4.19
CA ALA A 72 -9.87 14.63 -4.57
C ALA A 72 -10.71 15.19 -3.42
N TYR A 73 -10.46 14.73 -2.19
CA TYR A 73 -11.12 15.26 -0.99
C TYR A 73 -10.77 16.73 -0.73
N GLU A 74 -9.48 17.10 -0.78
CA GLU A 74 -9.04 18.49 -0.64
C GLU A 74 -9.74 19.40 -1.67
N LEU A 75 -9.84 18.97 -2.93
CA LEU A 75 -10.52 19.73 -3.98
C LEU A 75 -12.02 19.88 -3.74
N SER A 76 -12.68 18.80 -3.31
CA SER A 76 -14.11 18.83 -3.00
C SER A 76 -14.44 19.83 -1.91
N VAL A 77 -13.61 19.90 -0.86
CA VAL A 77 -13.79 20.84 0.26
C VAL A 77 -13.40 22.28 -0.10
N LEU A 78 -12.31 22.49 -0.85
CA LEU A 78 -11.83 23.85 -1.17
C LEU A 78 -12.70 24.57 -2.20
N CYS A 79 -13.36 23.83 -3.09
CA CYS A 79 -14.12 24.39 -4.20
C CYS A 79 -15.61 24.05 -4.16
N ASP A 80 -16.09 23.41 -3.07
CA ASP A 80 -17.47 22.92 -2.92
C ASP A 80 -17.97 22.15 -4.15
N ALA A 81 -17.10 21.30 -4.71
CA ALA A 81 -17.35 20.55 -5.94
C ALA A 81 -17.62 19.07 -5.66
N GLU A 82 -18.59 18.49 -6.37
CA GLU A 82 -18.80 17.04 -6.38
C GLU A 82 -17.75 16.35 -7.26
N VAL A 83 -16.93 15.50 -6.66
CA VAL A 83 -15.82 14.80 -7.34
C VAL A 83 -15.98 13.30 -7.20
N ALA A 84 -16.02 12.58 -8.33
CA ALA A 84 -16.06 11.12 -8.38
C ALA A 84 -14.76 10.54 -8.97
N LEU A 85 -14.25 9.46 -8.38
CA LEU A 85 -12.98 8.84 -8.78
C LEU A 85 -13.13 7.32 -8.77
N ILE A 86 -12.92 6.68 -9.93
CA ILE A 86 -13.03 5.22 -10.11
C ILE A 86 -11.64 4.66 -10.44
N VAL A 87 -11.18 3.70 -9.65
CA VAL A 87 -9.87 3.07 -9.82
C VAL A 87 -10.02 1.56 -9.81
N PHE A 88 -9.59 0.92 -10.90
CA PHE A 88 -9.52 -0.54 -11.01
C PHE A 88 -8.12 -1.04 -10.64
N SER A 89 -8.04 -2.23 -10.05
CA SER A 89 -6.80 -2.95 -9.79
C SER A 89 -6.87 -4.29 -10.53
N SER A 90 -5.78 -4.66 -11.20
CA SER A 90 -5.59 -5.95 -11.89
C SER A 90 -4.24 -6.55 -11.52
#